data_AF-A0A538AT49-F1
#
_entry.id   AF-A0A538AT49-F1
#
_cell.length_a   1.000
_cell.length_b   1.000
_cell.length_c   1.000
_cell.angle_alpha   90.00
_cell.angle_beta   90.00
_cell.angle_gamma   90.00
#
_symmetry.space_group_name_H-M   'P 1'
#
loop_
_entity.id
_entity.type
_entity.pdbx_description
1 polymer ?
#
loop_
_entity_poly.entity_id
_entity_poly.type
_entity_poly.pdbx_seq_one_letter_code
_entity_poly.pdbx_strand_id
1 'polypeptide(L)'
;MFAGAAGAATIGPDAQGWWSEAQQAPSPLPVDSVTGPNLQVGGDPTGPNAVAAVRFIVPGTIDDVPVDPSSVPATLTLKVAPNTTIGTPDVVACPVVGTWQPASAGTWSSRPTYKCDRSAAGVLSADKNTMAFKLDPSLQSRSGAYDVALAPAPTNQAPFSVQFLPAGADSLALGSGASAATPGGTATETAPSETPLPSSDSTAASVPLGGSSGFDVGPALPFDSAPAARPATRTPPAASRLLPGPLRRAVSTKRTQQAIALGMLGVIVLALWWFGGEQARAPRLLGSLGEGV
;
A
#
# COMPACT_ATOMS: atom_id res chain seq x y z
N MET A 1 -2.88 38.06 -14.39
CA MET A 1 -3.71 36.85 -14.49
C MET A 1 -3.08 35.79 -13.60
N PHE A 2 -3.72 35.43 -12.49
CA PHE A 2 -3.24 34.36 -11.62
C PHE A 2 -3.77 33.03 -12.17
N ALA A 3 -2.88 32.11 -12.51
CA ALA A 3 -3.24 30.74 -12.83
C ALA A 3 -3.81 30.10 -11.55
N GLY A 4 -5.11 29.84 -11.53
CA GLY A 4 -5.75 29.07 -10.46
C GLY A 4 -5.22 27.65 -10.51
N ALA A 5 -4.70 27.15 -9.38
CA ALA A 5 -4.39 25.75 -9.22
C ALA A 5 -5.69 24.93 -9.42
N ALA A 6 -5.71 24.07 -10.44
CA ALA A 6 -6.80 23.15 -10.69
C ALA A 6 -7.06 22.30 -9.43
N GLY A 7 -8.33 22.20 -9.04
CA GLY A 7 -8.72 21.45 -7.86
C GLY A 7 -8.64 19.96 -8.15
N ALA A 8 -7.66 19.26 -7.57
CA ALA A 8 -7.54 17.82 -7.72
C ALA A 8 -8.83 17.12 -7.27
N ALA A 9 -9.44 16.33 -8.14
CA ALA A 9 -10.52 15.43 -7.78
C ALA A 9 -10.08 14.51 -6.61
N THR A 10 -10.83 14.54 -5.51
CA THR A 10 -10.53 13.76 -4.30
C THR A 10 -11.18 12.38 -4.41
N ILE A 11 -10.36 11.33 -4.41
CA ILE A 11 -10.79 9.95 -4.61
C ILE A 11 -10.35 9.13 -3.40
N GLY A 12 -11.33 8.56 -2.68
CA GLY A 12 -11.05 7.64 -1.57
C GLY A 12 -10.54 6.29 -2.08
N PRO A 13 -9.81 5.53 -1.26
CA PRO A 13 -9.37 4.20 -1.65
C PRO A 13 -10.57 3.25 -1.79
N ASP A 14 -10.59 2.46 -2.86
CA ASP A 14 -11.59 1.40 -3.06
C ASP A 14 -11.33 0.20 -2.13
N ALA A 15 -10.07 0.01 -1.73
CA ALA A 15 -9.65 -1.01 -0.79
C ALA A 15 -8.37 -0.57 -0.07
N GLN A 16 -8.24 -0.93 1.19
CA GLN A 16 -7.00 -0.75 1.96
C GLN A 16 -6.85 -1.83 3.02
N GLY A 17 -5.63 -2.13 3.42
CA GLY A 17 -5.36 -3.08 4.49
C GLY A 17 -3.90 -3.16 4.88
N TRP A 18 -3.62 -3.89 5.96
CA TRP A 18 -2.27 -4.17 6.42
C TRP A 18 -2.13 -5.56 7.01
N TRP A 19 -0.90 -6.09 6.98
CA TRP A 19 -0.54 -7.44 7.40
C TRP A 19 0.76 -7.40 8.18
N SER A 20 0.91 -8.26 9.18
CA SER A 20 2.13 -8.34 9.99
C SER A 20 2.44 -9.76 10.44
N GLU A 21 3.73 -10.06 10.59
CA GLU A 21 4.23 -11.30 11.21
C GLU A 21 3.82 -11.43 12.68
N ALA A 22 3.62 -10.32 13.38
CA ALA A 22 3.19 -10.31 14.79
C ALA A 22 1.84 -11.00 15.01
N GLN A 23 1.01 -11.09 13.97
CA GLN A 23 -0.28 -11.78 13.99
C GLN A 23 -0.16 -13.30 13.86
N GLN A 24 1.02 -13.82 13.52
CA GLN A 24 1.29 -15.26 13.39
C GLN A 24 2.02 -15.86 14.58
N ALA A 25 2.30 -15.05 15.61
CA ALA A 25 2.93 -15.55 16.83
C ALA A 25 2.04 -16.63 17.50
N PRO A 26 2.64 -17.66 18.15
CA PRO A 26 1.90 -18.73 18.83
C PRO A 26 0.84 -18.24 19.84
N SER A 27 1.06 -17.04 20.38
CA SER A 27 0.03 -16.23 21.00
C SER A 27 -0.05 -14.92 20.22
N PRO A 28 -1.14 -14.65 19.48
CA PRO A 28 -1.26 -13.42 18.70
C PRO A 28 -1.14 -12.24 19.64
N LEU A 29 -0.18 -11.35 19.35
CA LEU A 29 -0.07 -10.09 20.04
C LEU A 29 -1.29 -9.24 19.68
N PRO A 30 -1.85 -8.45 20.62
CA PRO A 30 -3.02 -7.63 20.36
C PRO A 30 -2.64 -6.38 19.56
N VAL A 31 -1.92 -6.53 18.44
CA VAL A 31 -1.42 -5.42 17.63
C VAL A 31 -2.58 -4.63 17.00
N ASP A 32 -3.71 -5.27 16.72
CA ASP A 32 -4.95 -4.58 16.34
C ASP A 32 -5.44 -3.59 17.38
N SER A 33 -5.29 -3.89 18.67
CA SER A 33 -5.75 -3.00 19.73
C SER A 33 -4.89 -1.73 19.85
N VAL A 34 -3.66 -1.78 19.32
CA VAL A 34 -2.69 -0.68 19.35
C VAL A 34 -2.72 0.11 18.04
N THR A 35 -2.71 -0.59 16.90
CA THR A 35 -2.71 0.02 15.56
C THR A 35 -4.11 0.45 15.13
N GLY A 36 -5.15 -0.26 15.57
CA GLY A 36 -6.53 0.02 15.18
C GLY A 36 -6.72 0.00 13.66
N PRO A 37 -7.41 1.01 13.08
CA PRO A 37 -7.62 1.06 11.63
C PRO A 37 -6.39 1.53 10.85
N ASN A 38 -5.31 1.96 11.53
CA ASN A 38 -4.14 2.51 10.87
C ASN A 38 -3.44 1.46 10.00
N LEU A 39 -2.82 1.90 8.91
CA LEU A 39 -2.00 1.09 8.04
C LEU A 39 -0.62 0.95 8.67
N GLN A 40 -0.10 -0.27 8.82
CA GLN A 40 1.21 -0.49 9.42
C GLN A 40 2.25 -0.92 8.38
N VAL A 41 3.43 -0.30 8.42
CA VAL A 41 4.60 -0.70 7.64
C VAL A 41 5.80 -0.81 8.58
N GLY A 42 6.56 -1.88 8.46
CA GLY A 42 7.69 -2.12 9.33
C GLY A 42 8.65 -3.12 8.72
N GLY A 43 9.92 -2.95 9.08
CA GLY A 43 11.00 -3.82 8.69
C GLY A 43 12.01 -3.94 9.81
N ASP A 44 12.80 -5.00 9.71
CA ASP A 44 13.97 -5.26 10.53
C ASP A 44 15.10 -5.82 9.62
N PRO A 45 16.30 -6.12 10.14
CA PRO A 45 17.40 -6.59 9.30
C PRO A 45 17.11 -7.88 8.52
N THR A 46 16.08 -8.65 8.87
CA THR A 46 15.66 -9.86 8.16
C THR A 46 14.69 -9.59 7.01
N GLY A 47 14.10 -8.39 6.97
CA GLY A 47 13.21 -7.94 5.91
C GLY A 47 11.93 -7.27 6.45
N PRO A 48 10.90 -7.15 5.60
CA PRO A 48 9.60 -6.63 6.01
C PRO A 48 8.95 -7.51 7.08
N ASN A 49 8.47 -6.91 8.17
CA ASN A 49 7.68 -7.59 9.21
C ASN A 49 6.24 -7.02 9.33
N ALA A 50 5.96 -5.92 8.64
CA ALA A 50 4.63 -5.39 8.38
C ALA A 50 4.57 -4.69 7.01
N VAL A 51 3.47 -4.90 6.28
CA VAL A 51 3.20 -4.25 4.99
C VAL A 51 1.77 -3.75 4.96
N ALA A 52 1.54 -2.65 4.24
CA ALA A 52 0.21 -2.14 3.97
C ALA A 52 -0.07 -2.13 2.46
N ALA A 53 -1.34 -2.04 2.08
CA ALA A 53 -1.72 -1.87 0.69
C ALA A 53 -2.95 -0.97 0.56
N VAL A 54 -3.00 -0.25 -0.56
CA VAL A 54 -4.09 0.64 -0.94
C VAL A 54 -4.42 0.43 -2.41
N ARG A 55 -5.71 0.53 -2.75
CA ARG A 55 -6.22 0.49 -4.12
C ARG A 55 -6.98 1.77 -4.40
N PHE A 56 -6.67 2.38 -5.54
CA PHE A 56 -7.44 3.50 -6.09
C PHE A 56 -7.74 3.25 -7.57
N ILE A 57 -8.99 3.50 -7.97
CA ILE A 57 -9.41 3.54 -9.38
C ILE A 57 -9.33 4.97 -9.91
N VAL A 58 -8.61 5.13 -11.02
CA VAL A 58 -8.53 6.39 -11.76
C VAL A 58 -9.80 6.55 -12.60
N PRO A 59 -10.54 7.66 -12.46
CA PRO A 59 -11.75 7.91 -13.22
C PRO A 59 -11.39 8.22 -14.68
N GLY A 60 -12.32 7.96 -15.59
CA GLY A 60 -12.17 8.32 -17.01
C GLY A 60 -12.28 9.83 -17.27
N THR A 61 -12.59 10.62 -16.25
CA THR A 61 -12.72 12.07 -16.31
C THR A 61 -12.07 12.72 -15.09
N ILE A 62 -11.28 13.76 -15.29
CA ILE A 62 -10.70 14.60 -14.22
C ILE A 62 -11.13 16.03 -14.52
N ASP A 63 -11.76 16.69 -13.56
CA ASP A 63 -12.29 18.06 -13.71
C ASP A 63 -13.21 18.21 -14.95
N ASP A 64 -14.09 17.22 -15.15
CA ASP A 64 -14.98 17.10 -16.32
C ASP A 64 -14.28 16.97 -17.68
N VAL A 65 -12.95 16.79 -17.70
CA VAL A 65 -12.17 16.53 -18.90
C VAL A 65 -11.92 15.03 -19.06
N PRO A 66 -12.28 14.42 -20.20
CA PRO A 66 -11.93 13.03 -20.49
C PRO A 66 -10.42 12.82 -20.46
N VAL A 67 -9.98 11.76 -19.78
CA VAL A 67 -8.56 11.36 -19.70
C VAL A 67 -8.43 9.87 -19.96
N ASP A 68 -7.27 9.45 -20.47
CA ASP A 68 -6.92 8.02 -20.51
C ASP A 68 -6.40 7.60 -19.12
N PRO A 69 -7.17 6.82 -18.34
CA PRO A 69 -6.82 6.48 -16.97
C PRO A 69 -5.52 5.65 -16.87
N SER A 70 -5.09 5.03 -17.96
CA SER A 70 -3.83 4.27 -18.02
C SER A 70 -2.57 5.14 -18.05
N SER A 71 -2.72 6.43 -18.34
CA SER A 71 -1.62 7.38 -18.53
C SER A 71 -1.50 8.44 -17.43
N VAL A 72 -2.47 8.48 -16.51
CA VAL A 72 -2.57 9.53 -15.47
C VAL A 72 -1.54 9.26 -14.37
N PRO A 73 -0.55 10.14 -14.14
CA PRO A 73 0.30 10.06 -12.97
C PRO A 73 -0.47 10.46 -11.71
N ALA A 74 -0.04 10.01 -10.54
CA ALA A 74 -0.68 10.37 -9.27
C ALA A 74 0.33 10.69 -8.18
N THR A 75 -0.11 11.38 -7.13
CA THR A 75 0.64 11.57 -5.89
C THR A 75 -0.18 11.01 -4.74
N LEU A 76 0.34 9.97 -4.09
CA LEU A 76 -0.25 9.40 -2.89
C LEU A 76 0.35 10.09 -1.65
N THR A 77 -0.48 10.66 -0.80
CA THR A 77 -0.11 11.31 0.45
C THR A 77 -0.78 10.60 1.61
N LEU A 78 0.03 10.10 2.53
CA LEU A 78 -0.44 9.40 3.74
C LEU A 78 -0.03 10.18 4.98
N LYS A 79 -0.97 10.35 5.90
CA LYS A 79 -0.71 10.99 7.19
C LYS A 79 -0.11 9.95 8.13
N VAL A 80 1.02 10.26 8.75
CA VAL A 80 1.61 9.43 9.80
C VAL A 80 0.73 9.52 11.04
N ALA A 81 0.39 8.40 11.64
CA ALA A 81 -0.40 8.37 12.84
C ALA A 81 0.37 9.03 14.01
N PRO A 82 -0.32 9.76 14.90
CA PRO A 82 0.32 10.36 16.06
C PRO A 82 0.90 9.28 16.98
N ASN A 83 1.95 9.62 17.73
CA ASN A 83 2.62 8.74 18.70
C ASN A 83 3.25 7.47 18.10
N THR A 84 3.50 7.44 16.78
CA THR A 84 4.34 6.39 16.20
C THR A 84 5.80 6.71 16.48
N THR A 85 6.59 5.71 16.91
CA THR A 85 8.04 5.88 17.00
C THR A 85 8.62 5.80 15.59
N ILE A 86 8.65 6.94 14.93
CA ILE A 86 9.21 7.06 13.59
C ILE A 86 10.74 7.04 13.76
N GLY A 87 11.39 5.93 13.38
CA GLY A 87 12.83 5.93 13.11
C GLY A 87 13.14 6.85 11.91
N THR A 88 14.04 6.44 11.03
CA THR A 88 14.12 7.01 9.67
C THR A 88 13.43 6.02 8.74
N PRO A 89 12.09 6.06 8.60
CA PRO A 89 11.37 5.09 7.79
C PRO A 89 11.77 5.26 6.33
N ASP A 90 12.24 4.19 5.72
CA ASP A 90 12.46 4.11 4.28
C ASP A 90 11.38 3.20 3.72
N VAL A 91 10.32 3.81 3.22
CA VAL A 91 9.13 3.12 2.71
C VAL A 91 9.02 3.38 1.23
N VAL A 92 8.73 2.33 0.47
CA VAL A 92 8.51 2.38 -0.96
C VAL A 92 7.10 1.92 -1.30
N ALA A 93 6.53 2.53 -2.33
CA ALA A 93 5.29 2.13 -2.96
C ALA A 93 5.59 1.24 -4.16
N CYS A 94 5.15 -0.01 -4.11
CA CYS A 94 5.38 -1.03 -5.13
C CYS A 94 4.05 -1.54 -5.69
N PRO A 95 3.96 -1.86 -7.00
CA PRO A 95 2.74 -2.44 -7.57
C PRO A 95 2.47 -3.82 -6.97
N VAL A 96 1.21 -4.06 -6.62
CA VAL A 96 0.70 -5.37 -6.25
C VAL A 96 0.57 -6.23 -7.51
N VAL A 97 0.98 -7.50 -7.39
CA VAL A 97 0.85 -8.51 -8.43
C VAL A 97 -0.27 -9.47 -8.01
N GLY A 98 -1.37 -9.41 -8.76
CA GLY A 98 -2.54 -10.26 -8.53
C GLY A 98 -3.59 -9.62 -7.61
N THR A 99 -4.56 -10.43 -7.18
CA THR A 99 -5.67 -9.98 -6.35
C THR A 99 -5.32 -10.05 -4.86
N TRP A 100 -5.89 -9.16 -4.07
CA TRP A 100 -5.76 -9.14 -2.62
C TRP A 100 -7.06 -8.67 -1.98
N GLN A 101 -7.25 -8.99 -0.70
CA GLN A 101 -8.42 -8.64 0.08
C GLN A 101 -8.04 -7.68 1.20
N PRO A 102 -8.80 -6.60 1.44
CA PRO A 102 -8.64 -5.75 2.62
C PRO A 102 -8.55 -6.54 3.91
N ALA A 103 -7.65 -6.12 4.80
CA ALA A 103 -7.51 -6.68 6.14
C ALA A 103 -7.05 -5.60 7.11
N SER A 104 -7.56 -5.64 8.34
CA SER A 104 -6.99 -4.92 9.49
C SER A 104 -6.23 -5.96 10.29
N ALA A 105 -4.90 -5.84 10.28
CA ALA A 105 -3.95 -6.85 10.73
C ALA A 105 -4.20 -8.26 10.18
N GLY A 106 -4.23 -8.36 8.86
CA GLY A 106 -4.27 -9.66 8.22
C GLY A 106 -3.06 -10.51 8.57
N THR A 107 -3.26 -11.82 8.52
CA THR A 107 -2.17 -12.80 8.69
C THR A 107 -1.09 -12.57 7.64
N TRP A 108 0.18 -12.68 8.01
CA TRP A 108 1.30 -12.45 7.08
C TRP A 108 1.23 -13.28 5.78
N SER A 109 0.70 -14.50 5.84
CA SER A 109 0.51 -15.41 4.71
C SER A 109 -0.56 -14.95 3.72
N SER A 110 -1.49 -14.07 4.12
CA SER A 110 -2.54 -13.52 3.26
C SER A 110 -2.19 -12.15 2.68
N ARG A 111 -0.97 -11.65 2.91
CA ARG A 111 -0.54 -10.36 2.39
C ARG A 111 -0.54 -10.34 0.85
N PRO A 112 -0.73 -9.18 0.21
CA PRO A 112 -0.58 -9.06 -1.23
C PRO A 112 0.82 -9.46 -1.67
N THR A 113 0.93 -10.10 -2.83
CA THR A 113 2.22 -10.26 -3.50
C THR A 113 2.55 -8.95 -4.21
N TYR A 114 3.77 -8.44 -4.10
CA TYR A 114 4.19 -7.19 -4.74
C TYR A 114 5.60 -7.31 -5.30
N LYS A 115 5.94 -6.44 -6.26
CA LYS A 115 7.29 -6.38 -6.86
C LYS A 115 7.81 -4.95 -6.83
N CYS A 116 8.99 -4.75 -6.26
CA CYS A 116 9.59 -3.43 -6.12
C CYS A 116 10.65 -3.12 -7.20
N ASP A 117 10.67 -3.86 -8.32
CA ASP A 117 11.54 -3.57 -9.48
C ASP A 117 11.24 -2.16 -10.07
N ARG A 118 9.98 -1.74 -9.96
CA ARG A 118 9.51 -0.38 -10.19
C ARG A 118 8.83 0.07 -8.91
N SER A 119 9.35 1.11 -8.29
CA SER A 119 8.82 1.61 -7.03
C SER A 119 8.94 3.12 -6.93
N ALA A 120 8.02 3.74 -6.21
CA ALA A 120 8.14 5.14 -5.81
C ALA A 120 8.65 5.22 -4.37
N ALA A 121 9.76 5.94 -4.17
CA ALA A 121 10.27 6.21 -2.83
C ALA A 121 9.34 7.18 -2.07
N GLY A 122 9.07 6.88 -0.82
CA GLY A 122 8.34 7.74 0.09
C GLY A 122 9.20 8.90 0.54
N VAL A 123 8.68 10.12 0.43
CA VAL A 123 9.31 11.33 0.96
C VAL A 123 8.57 11.74 2.21
N LEU A 124 9.23 11.58 3.36
CA LEU A 124 8.71 12.06 4.63
C LEU A 124 8.84 13.59 4.71
N SER A 125 7.77 14.28 5.09
CA SER A 125 7.78 15.72 5.29
C SER A 125 8.70 16.14 6.44
N ALA A 126 9.14 17.40 6.43
CA ALA A 126 10.04 17.93 7.46
C ALA A 126 9.44 17.87 8.88
N ASP A 127 8.11 18.00 8.99
CA ASP A 127 7.37 17.86 10.24
C ASP A 127 7.08 16.39 10.63
N LYS A 128 7.49 15.43 9.79
CA LYS A 128 7.32 13.98 9.96
C LYS A 128 5.87 13.50 10.08
N ASN A 129 4.90 14.32 9.68
CA ASN A 129 3.48 13.98 9.81
C ASN A 129 2.88 13.45 8.52
N THR A 130 3.57 13.56 7.38
CA THR A 130 3.07 13.11 6.09
C THR A 130 4.17 12.42 5.28
N MET A 131 3.79 11.38 4.55
CA MET A 131 4.68 10.74 3.59
C MET A 131 4.02 10.77 2.21
N ALA A 132 4.76 11.27 1.22
CA ALA A 132 4.29 11.42 -0.15
C ALA A 132 5.02 10.46 -1.09
N PHE A 133 4.29 9.87 -2.03
CA PHE A 133 4.80 8.97 -3.05
C PHE A 133 4.36 9.48 -4.42
N LYS A 134 5.32 9.70 -5.33
CA LYS A 134 5.03 10.06 -6.73
C LYS A 134 4.79 8.79 -7.52
N LEU A 135 3.54 8.51 -7.86
CA LEU A 135 3.13 7.30 -8.55
C LEU A 135 3.16 7.50 -10.08
N ASP A 136 4.20 6.96 -10.70
CA ASP A 136 4.27 6.89 -12.16
C ASP A 136 3.19 5.93 -12.72
N PRO A 137 2.61 6.18 -13.91
CA PRO A 137 1.63 5.27 -14.52
C PRO A 137 2.12 3.82 -14.66
N SER A 138 3.44 3.58 -14.75
CA SER A 138 4.03 2.24 -14.76
C SER A 138 3.83 1.44 -13.46
N LEU A 139 3.42 2.09 -12.37
CA LEU A 139 3.04 1.46 -11.10
C LEU A 139 1.57 1.05 -11.05
N GLN A 140 0.79 1.33 -12.09
CA GLN A 140 -0.57 0.80 -12.19
C GLN A 140 -0.52 -0.71 -12.41
N SER A 141 -1.14 -1.47 -11.49
CA SER A 141 -1.23 -2.93 -11.57
C SER A 141 -2.04 -3.42 -12.78
N ARG A 142 -2.96 -2.57 -13.23
CA ARG A 142 -3.81 -2.67 -14.42
C ARG A 142 -4.17 -1.24 -14.84
N SER A 143 -4.43 -1.03 -16.12
CA SER A 143 -4.82 0.27 -16.66
C SER A 143 -5.95 0.91 -15.84
N GLY A 144 -5.70 2.11 -15.32
CA GLY A 144 -6.63 2.87 -14.50
C GLY A 144 -6.75 2.42 -13.04
N ALA A 145 -5.85 1.58 -12.52
CA ALA A 145 -5.86 1.20 -11.11
C ALA A 145 -4.47 1.14 -10.47
N TYR A 146 -4.30 1.95 -9.44
CA TYR A 146 -3.16 1.90 -8.54
C TYR A 146 -3.45 0.91 -7.41
N ASP A 147 -3.01 -0.35 -7.58
CA ASP A 147 -2.91 -1.31 -6.47
C ASP A 147 -1.48 -1.27 -5.95
N VAL A 148 -1.28 -0.59 -4.83
CA VAL A 148 0.06 -0.27 -4.30
C VAL A 148 0.24 -0.93 -2.95
N ALA A 149 1.31 -1.70 -2.81
CA ALA A 149 1.84 -2.15 -1.53
C ALA A 149 2.86 -1.12 -1.02
N LEU A 150 2.71 -0.75 0.25
CA LEU A 150 3.66 0.04 1.01
C LEU A 150 4.52 -0.93 1.81
N ALA A 151 5.80 -0.98 1.49
CA ALA A 151 6.75 -1.89 2.09
C ALA A 151 8.04 -1.15 2.47
N PRO A 152 8.83 -1.68 3.42
CA PRO A 152 10.19 -1.20 3.61
C PRO A 152 10.99 -1.27 2.32
N ALA A 153 11.84 -0.25 2.09
CA ALA A 153 12.78 -0.28 0.98
C ALA A 153 13.67 -1.52 1.08
N PRO A 154 13.85 -2.31 -0.01
CA PRO A 154 14.63 -3.55 0.03
C PRO A 154 16.09 -3.36 0.48
N THR A 155 16.63 -2.15 0.33
CA THR A 155 18.00 -1.78 0.70
C THR A 155 18.12 -1.29 2.15
N ASN A 156 17.00 -1.03 2.85
CA ASN A 156 17.04 -0.58 4.22
C ASN A 156 17.03 -1.77 5.20
N GLN A 157 18.08 -1.87 6.00
CA GLN A 157 18.20 -2.86 7.07
C GLN A 157 17.98 -2.28 8.47
N ALA A 158 17.79 -0.97 8.58
CA ALA A 158 17.51 -0.34 9.87
C ALA A 158 16.09 -0.73 10.34
N PRO A 159 15.92 -1.20 11.58
CA PRO A 159 14.61 -1.51 12.09
C PRO A 159 13.77 -0.25 12.22
N PHE A 160 12.53 -0.29 11.73
CA PHE A 160 11.56 0.77 11.93
C PHE A 160 10.14 0.22 11.92
N SER A 161 9.23 0.98 12.52
CA SER A 161 7.80 0.77 12.36
C SER A 161 7.12 2.13 12.23
N VAL A 162 6.29 2.27 11.21
CA VAL A 162 5.48 3.45 10.98
C VAL A 162 4.04 3.02 10.83
N GLN A 163 3.14 3.80 11.41
CA GLN A 163 1.71 3.65 11.15
C GLN A 163 1.24 4.89 10.40
N PHE A 164 0.44 4.67 9.36
CA PHE A 164 -0.27 5.73 8.67
C PHE A 164 -1.74 5.69 9.08
N LEU A 165 -2.35 6.86 9.22
CA LEU A 165 -3.80 6.94 9.27
C LEU A 165 -4.39 6.28 8.01
N PRO A 166 -5.63 5.74 8.08
CA PRO A 166 -6.31 5.22 6.91
C PRO A 166 -6.28 6.23 5.76
N ALA A 167 -6.03 5.74 4.55
CA ALA A 167 -6.09 6.59 3.37
C ALA A 167 -7.52 7.12 3.20
N GLY A 168 -7.63 8.43 2.97
CA GLY A 168 -8.87 9.16 2.78
C GLY A 168 -9.06 9.60 1.34
N ALA A 169 -10.14 10.35 1.09
CA ALA A 169 -10.40 10.93 -0.24
C ALA A 169 -9.36 11.98 -0.66
N ASP A 170 -8.65 12.56 0.31
CA ASP A 170 -7.54 13.49 0.12
C ASP A 170 -6.18 12.80 -0.05
N SER A 171 -6.13 11.46 0.02
CA SER A 171 -4.86 10.74 -0.04
C SER A 171 -4.32 10.59 -1.45
N LEU A 172 -5.15 10.63 -2.50
CA LEU A 172 -4.66 10.54 -3.88
C LEU A 172 -4.99 11.80 -4.66
N ALA A 173 -3.95 12.50 -5.12
CA ALA A 173 -4.07 13.58 -6.08
C ALA A 173 -3.67 13.08 -7.47
N LEU A 174 -4.59 13.15 -8.43
CA LEU A 174 -4.31 12.81 -9.82
C LEU A 174 -3.65 14.00 -10.53
N GLY A 175 -2.62 13.73 -11.33
CA GLY A 175 -2.08 14.72 -12.25
C GLY A 175 -3.07 14.97 -13.39
N SER A 176 -3.02 16.18 -13.97
CA SER A 176 -3.75 16.45 -15.20
C SER A 176 -3.21 15.54 -16.31
N GLY A 177 -3.99 14.53 -16.69
CA GLY A 177 -3.70 13.60 -17.79
C GLY A 177 -3.76 14.25 -19.17
N ALA A 178 -3.54 15.56 -19.27
CA ALA A 178 -3.47 16.30 -20.51
C ALA A 178 -2.18 15.91 -21.24
N SER A 179 -2.20 14.73 -21.87
CA SER A 179 -1.43 14.53 -23.08
C SER A 179 -1.94 15.57 -24.06
N ALA A 180 -1.19 16.65 -24.24
CA ALA A 180 -1.48 17.65 -25.24
C ALA A 180 -1.50 16.91 -26.59
N ALA A 181 -2.69 16.63 -27.12
CA ALA A 181 -2.84 16.30 -28.51
C ALA A 181 -2.35 17.51 -29.30
N THR A 182 -1.12 17.46 -29.79
CA THR A 182 -0.60 18.40 -30.78
C THR A 182 -1.61 18.46 -31.93
N PRO A 183 -2.27 19.59 -32.20
CA PRO A 183 -3.00 19.74 -33.44
C PRO A 183 -1.98 19.69 -34.57
N GLY A 184 -2.08 18.67 -35.42
CA GLY A 184 -1.39 18.65 -36.70
C GLY A 184 -1.79 19.88 -37.50
N GLY A 185 -0.92 20.88 -37.51
CA GLY A 185 -1.03 22.09 -38.30
C GLY A 185 0.24 22.23 -39.12
N THR A 186 0.19 21.73 -40.36
CA THR A 186 1.17 21.95 -41.41
C THR A 186 1.47 23.45 -41.55
N ALA A 187 2.71 23.85 -41.24
CA ALA A 187 3.30 25.08 -41.76
C ALA A 187 4.74 24.77 -42.18
N THR A 188 4.88 24.63 -43.49
CA THR A 188 6.13 24.59 -44.24
C THR A 188 6.83 25.95 -44.11
N GLU A 189 8.04 26.01 -43.54
CA GLU A 189 9.01 27.05 -43.89
C GLU A 189 10.47 26.58 -43.70
N THR A 190 11.01 26.07 -44.81
CA THR A 190 12.37 26.15 -45.36
C THR A 190 13.49 26.78 -44.51
N ALA A 191 14.45 25.93 -44.07
CA ALA A 191 15.94 25.94 -44.24
C ALA A 191 16.75 27.27 -44.19
N PRO A 192 18.07 27.27 -43.79
CA PRO A 192 19.01 26.17 -44.02
C PRO A 192 20.05 25.83 -42.92
N SER A 193 20.60 24.63 -43.10
CA SER A 193 21.85 24.10 -42.56
C SER A 193 23.07 25.00 -42.77
N GLU A 194 23.89 25.15 -41.72
CA GLU A 194 25.34 25.25 -41.86
C GLU A 194 26.04 24.42 -40.76
N THR A 195 27.06 23.66 -41.19
CA THR A 195 28.00 22.83 -40.41
C THR A 195 29.18 22.61 -41.36
N PRO A 196 30.45 22.42 -40.92
CA PRO A 196 31.22 22.92 -39.78
C PRO A 196 32.56 23.58 -40.25
N LEU A 197 33.44 24.03 -39.33
CA LEU A 197 34.90 23.78 -39.32
C LEU A 197 35.61 24.45 -38.10
N PRO A 198 36.79 23.94 -37.69
CA PRO A 198 37.39 24.15 -36.36
C PRO A 198 38.41 25.29 -36.33
N SER A 199 38.76 25.76 -35.13
CA SER A 199 39.99 26.53 -34.91
C SER A 199 40.61 26.17 -33.57
N SER A 200 41.88 25.77 -33.68
CA SER A 200 42.79 25.36 -32.63
C SER A 200 43.35 26.54 -31.82
N ASP A 201 43.98 26.14 -30.72
CA ASP A 201 45.17 26.72 -30.08
C ASP A 201 45.03 27.56 -28.80
N SER A 202 45.46 26.90 -27.71
CA SER A 202 46.57 27.27 -26.82
C SER A 202 46.45 28.63 -26.10
N THR A 203 46.62 28.75 -24.77
CA THR A 203 47.85 28.41 -24.03
C THR A 203 47.67 28.68 -22.51
N ALA A 204 48.47 27.97 -21.69
CA ALA A 204 48.98 28.30 -20.34
C ALA A 204 47.99 28.30 -19.15
N ALA A 205 48.04 27.31 -18.25
CA ALA A 205 49.05 27.06 -17.21
C ALA A 205 48.96 28.02 -16.00
N SER A 206 48.58 27.47 -14.84
CA SER A 206 49.00 27.90 -13.49
C SER A 206 48.65 26.80 -12.48
N VAL A 207 49.70 26.17 -11.93
CA VAL A 207 49.70 25.31 -10.72
C VAL A 207 50.33 26.16 -9.60
N PRO A 208 49.78 26.17 -8.38
CA PRO A 208 50.49 25.57 -7.23
C PRO A 208 49.52 24.80 -6.29
N LEU A 209 49.85 23.57 -5.87
CA LEU A 209 50.56 23.21 -4.62
C LEU A 209 49.91 23.68 -3.30
N GLY A 210 49.57 22.69 -2.46
CA GLY A 210 49.26 22.83 -1.02
C GLY A 210 47.95 22.08 -0.68
N GLY A 211 47.88 21.16 0.27
CA GLY A 211 48.81 20.74 1.31
C GLY A 211 48.22 19.55 2.06
N SER A 212 49.11 18.94 2.83
CA SER A 212 49.04 17.61 3.43
C SER A 212 48.07 17.47 4.62
N SER A 213 47.60 16.23 4.80
CA SER A 213 47.48 15.47 6.05
C SER A 213 46.73 16.05 7.27
N GLY A 214 45.75 15.28 7.75
CA GLY A 214 45.26 15.39 9.12
C GLY A 214 44.23 14.31 9.44
N PHE A 215 44.69 13.11 9.78
CA PHE A 215 43.89 12.14 10.52
C PHE A 215 43.70 12.68 11.94
N ASP A 216 42.46 12.92 12.37
CA ASP A 216 42.15 13.15 13.77
C ASP A 216 41.48 11.90 14.34
N VAL A 217 42.30 11.09 15.01
CA VAL A 217 41.87 9.95 15.82
C VAL A 217 41.56 10.52 17.20
N GLY A 218 40.28 10.79 17.43
CA GLY A 218 39.77 11.22 18.73
C GLY A 218 39.99 10.14 19.81
N PRO A 219 40.29 10.54 21.06
CA PRO A 219 40.69 9.63 22.12
C PRO A 219 39.59 8.65 22.56
N ALA A 220 40.00 7.42 22.81
CA ALA A 220 39.18 6.38 23.45
C ALA A 220 38.77 6.83 24.86
N LEU A 221 37.45 6.86 25.10
CA LEU A 221 36.91 7.05 26.45
C LEU A 221 37.08 5.76 27.27
N PRO A 222 37.42 5.89 28.56
CA PRO A 222 37.70 4.75 29.44
C PRO A 222 36.46 3.91 29.73
N PHE A 223 36.68 2.60 29.84
CA PHE A 223 35.77 1.64 30.43
C PHE A 223 35.43 2.07 31.86
N ASP A 224 34.21 2.56 32.06
CA ASP A 224 33.67 2.69 33.41
C ASP A 224 32.84 1.46 33.76
N SER A 225 33.09 1.01 34.97
CA SER A 225 32.72 -0.29 35.48
C SER A 225 31.25 -0.31 35.91
N ALA A 226 30.59 -1.43 35.65
CA ALA A 226 29.27 -1.74 36.15
C ALA A 226 29.16 -1.59 37.68
N PRO A 227 28.01 -1.13 38.17
CA PRO A 227 27.42 -1.66 39.39
C PRO A 227 26.21 -2.53 39.04
N ALA A 228 26.25 -3.77 39.54
CA ALA A 228 25.16 -4.73 39.50
C ALA A 228 23.88 -4.14 40.11
N ALA A 229 22.87 -3.88 39.28
CA ALA A 229 21.52 -3.56 39.73
C ALA A 229 20.86 -4.84 40.25
N ARG A 230 20.68 -4.89 41.56
CA ARG A 230 19.99 -5.91 42.35
C ARG A 230 18.54 -6.10 41.85
N PRO A 231 18.00 -7.33 41.78
CA PRO A 231 16.59 -7.53 41.42
C PRO A 231 15.67 -6.94 42.49
N ALA A 232 14.87 -5.95 42.12
CA ALA A 232 13.79 -5.44 42.95
C ALA A 232 12.70 -6.51 43.08
N THR A 233 12.44 -6.90 44.31
CA THR A 233 11.40 -7.82 44.72
C THR A 233 10.03 -7.24 44.35
N ARG A 234 9.21 -8.01 43.61
CA ARG A 234 7.82 -7.69 43.29
C ARG A 234 7.01 -7.47 44.58
N THR A 235 6.43 -6.29 44.72
CA THR A 235 5.28 -6.06 45.59
C THR A 235 4.01 -6.17 44.74
N PRO A 236 3.09 -7.11 45.01
CA PRO A 236 1.79 -7.14 44.33
C PRO A 236 0.90 -6.00 44.84
N PRO A 237 0.29 -5.17 43.98
CA PRO A 237 -0.78 -4.30 44.41
C PRO A 237 -2.04 -5.12 44.76
N ALA A 238 -2.65 -4.73 45.86
CA ALA A 238 -3.80 -5.35 46.50
C ALA A 238 -5.02 -5.50 45.57
N ALA A 239 -5.75 -6.60 45.76
CA ALA A 239 -7.03 -6.85 45.14
C ALA A 239 -8.09 -5.88 45.69
N SER A 240 -8.46 -4.87 44.90
CA SER A 240 -9.68 -4.10 45.14
C SER A 240 -10.87 -4.83 44.52
N ARG A 241 -11.68 -5.40 45.40
CA ARG A 241 -12.99 -5.99 45.11
C ARG A 241 -14.06 -4.89 44.95
N LEU A 242 -14.89 -5.10 43.92
CA LEU A 242 -16.33 -4.79 43.81
C LEU A 242 -16.80 -3.34 43.53
N LEU A 243 -17.43 -3.15 42.36
CA LEU A 243 -18.86 -2.79 42.27
C LEU A 243 -19.41 -3.10 40.85
N PRO A 244 -20.57 -3.78 40.71
CA PRO A 244 -21.20 -4.09 39.42
C PRO A 244 -22.01 -2.90 38.89
N GLY A 245 -21.59 -2.35 37.74
CA GLY A 245 -22.35 -1.35 36.97
C GLY A 245 -23.16 -1.99 35.83
N PRO A 246 -24.25 -1.33 35.37
CA PRO A 246 -25.31 -1.97 34.58
C PRO A 246 -24.86 -2.47 33.20
N LEU A 247 -25.23 -3.71 32.92
CA LEU A 247 -25.06 -4.41 31.65
C LEU A 247 -25.72 -3.63 30.50
N ARG A 248 -24.91 -2.94 29.69
CA ARG A 248 -25.30 -2.65 28.29
C ARG A 248 -25.05 -3.93 27.48
N ARG A 249 -26.14 -4.53 27.00
CA ARG A 249 -26.13 -5.68 26.08
C ARG A 249 -25.21 -5.39 24.90
N ALA A 250 -24.04 -6.01 24.88
CA ALA A 250 -23.32 -6.27 23.65
C ALA A 250 -24.21 -7.20 22.81
N VAL A 251 -24.74 -6.68 21.71
CA VAL A 251 -25.46 -7.50 20.73
C VAL A 251 -24.42 -8.45 20.13
N SER A 252 -24.53 -9.71 20.54
CA SER A 252 -23.66 -10.79 20.13
C SER A 252 -23.70 -10.95 18.60
N THR A 253 -22.58 -10.67 17.95
CA THR A 253 -22.34 -10.87 16.51
C THR A 253 -22.50 -12.32 16.05
N LYS A 254 -22.65 -13.28 16.99
CA LYS A 254 -23.01 -14.68 16.67
C LYS A 254 -24.39 -14.82 16.01
N ARG A 255 -25.35 -13.93 16.31
CA ARG A 255 -26.69 -14.02 15.69
C ARG A 255 -26.69 -13.63 14.22
N THR A 256 -25.89 -12.63 13.84
CA THR A 256 -25.75 -12.21 12.44
C THR A 256 -25.00 -13.24 11.61
N GLN A 257 -23.99 -13.89 12.19
CA GLN A 257 -23.26 -14.98 11.53
C GLN A 257 -24.13 -16.25 11.34
N GLN A 258 -24.98 -16.59 12.32
CA GLN A 258 -25.95 -17.68 12.19
C GLN A 258 -27.06 -17.36 11.16
N ALA A 259 -27.47 -16.09 11.03
CA ALA A 259 -28.46 -15.69 10.03
C ALA A 259 -27.93 -15.83 8.60
N ILE A 260 -26.65 -15.49 8.35
CA ILE A 260 -26.02 -15.63 7.03
C ILE A 260 -25.88 -17.11 6.64
N ALA A 261 -25.45 -17.96 7.58
CA ALA A 261 -25.31 -19.39 7.33
C ALA A 261 -26.67 -20.07 7.00
N LEU A 262 -27.74 -19.72 7.73
CA LEU A 262 -29.08 -20.21 7.44
C LEU A 262 -29.62 -19.68 6.10
N GLY A 263 -29.28 -18.44 5.73
CA GLY A 263 -29.61 -17.86 4.43
C GLY A 263 -29.02 -18.64 3.26
N MET A 264 -27.72 -18.98 3.32
CA MET A 264 -27.08 -19.79 2.28
C MET A 264 -27.69 -21.19 2.15
N LEU A 265 -28.05 -21.82 3.27
CA LEU A 265 -28.67 -23.15 3.28
C LEU A 265 -30.05 -23.13 2.61
N GLY A 266 -30.84 -22.07 2.83
CA GLY A 266 -32.13 -21.87 2.17
C GLY A 266 -32.01 -21.75 0.64
N VAL A 267 -31.00 -21.02 0.14
CA VAL A 267 -30.76 -20.86 -1.30
C VAL A 267 -30.38 -22.18 -1.97
N ILE A 268 -29.58 -23.02 -1.31
CA ILE A 268 -29.20 -24.35 -1.85
C ILE A 268 -30.42 -25.26 -1.97
N VAL A 269 -31.30 -25.29 -0.96
CA VAL A 269 -32.53 -26.09 -1.02
C VAL A 269 -33.46 -25.60 -2.13
N LEU A 270 -33.58 -24.28 -2.30
CA LEU A 270 -34.37 -23.69 -3.38
C LEU A 270 -33.81 -24.05 -4.76
N ALA A 271 -32.49 -24.02 -4.93
CA ALA A 271 -31.83 -24.41 -6.17
C ALA A 271 -32.02 -25.90 -6.49
N LEU A 272 -31.92 -26.77 -5.49
CA LEU A 272 -32.17 -28.21 -5.66
C LEU A 272 -33.64 -28.50 -5.99
N TRP A 273 -34.58 -27.73 -5.45
CA TRP A 273 -35.99 -27.87 -5.81
C TRP A 273 -36.27 -27.41 -7.24
N TRP A 274 -35.63 -26.32 -7.67
CA TRP A 274 -35.76 -25.81 -9.04
C TRP A 274 -35.17 -26.77 -10.09
N PHE A 275 -34.01 -27.35 -9.81
CA PHE A 275 -33.35 -28.29 -10.73
C PHE A 275 -33.88 -29.73 -10.62
N GLY A 276 -34.44 -30.13 -9.47
CA GLY A 276 -34.98 -31.47 -9.24
C GLY A 276 -36.41 -31.69 -9.76
N GLY A 277 -37.08 -30.64 -10.26
CA GLY A 277 -38.46 -30.70 -10.75
C GLY A 277 -38.65 -31.26 -12.16
N GLU A 278 -37.58 -31.41 -12.95
CA GLU A 278 -37.67 -32.04 -14.26
C GLU A 278 -37.79 -33.57 -14.10
N GLN A 279 -39.04 -34.04 -14.11
CA GLN A 279 -39.41 -35.43 -14.26
C GLN A 279 -38.67 -36.00 -15.49
N ALA A 280 -37.63 -36.81 -15.23
CA ALA A 280 -36.91 -37.54 -16.26
C ALA A 280 -37.93 -38.36 -17.06
N ARG A 281 -38.25 -37.90 -18.28
CA ARG A 281 -39.12 -38.63 -19.19
C ARG A 281 -38.44 -39.97 -19.47
N ALA A 282 -39.04 -41.03 -18.94
CA ALA A 282 -38.54 -42.39 -19.13
C ALA A 282 -38.31 -42.65 -20.63
N PRO A 283 -37.13 -43.18 -21.02
CA PRO A 283 -36.84 -43.49 -22.41
C PRO A 283 -37.85 -44.52 -22.90
N ARG A 284 -38.66 -44.13 -23.89
CA ARG A 284 -39.57 -45.06 -24.55
C ARG A 284 -38.71 -46.08 -25.28
N LEU A 285 -38.69 -47.30 -24.77
CA LEU A 285 -38.18 -48.47 -25.47
C LEU A 285 -39.03 -48.67 -26.73
N LEU A 286 -38.47 -48.27 -27.88
CA LEU A 286 -38.92 -48.71 -29.19
C LEU A 286 -38.54 -50.17 -29.34
N GLY A 287 -39.37 -51.05 -28.79
CA GLY A 287 -39.43 -52.44 -29.21
C GLY A 287 -40.57 -52.61 -30.20
N SER A 288 -40.27 -53.30 -31.30
CA SER A 288 -41.11 -54.35 -31.89
C SER A 288 -41.50 -54.18 -33.38
N LEU A 289 -41.27 -55.29 -34.10
CA LEU A 289 -42.05 -55.89 -35.20
C LEU A 289 -41.62 -55.75 -36.67
N GLY A 290 -41.43 -56.94 -37.26
CA GLY A 290 -41.40 -57.28 -38.69
C GLY A 290 -40.27 -58.29 -38.96
N GLU A 291 -40.38 -59.61 -38.73
CA GLU A 291 -41.36 -60.61 -39.18
C GLU A 291 -41.81 -60.46 -40.64
N GLY A 292 -41.33 -61.35 -41.51
CA GLY A 292 -41.76 -61.42 -42.91
C GLY A 292 -40.97 -62.48 -43.69
N VAL A 293 -41.58 -63.66 -43.78
CA VAL A 293 -41.19 -64.87 -44.53
C VAL A 293 -40.99 -64.61 -46.02
#